data_AF-A0A9X0SM20-F1
#
_entry.id   AF-A0A9X0SM20-F1
#
_cell.length_a   1.000
_cell.length_b   1.000
_cell.length_c   1.000
_cell.angle_alpha   90.00
_cell.angle_beta   90.00
_cell.angle_gamma   90.00
#
_symmetry.space_group_name_H-M   'P 1'
#
loop_
_entity.id
_entity.type
_entity.pdbx_description
1 polymer ?
#
loop_
_entity_poly.entity_id
_entity_poly.type
_entity_poly.pdbx_seq_one_letter_code
_entity_poly.pdbx_strand_id
1 'polypeptide(L)'
;MVYIKKYVVILLSCLLSVIFPLTILAKTEMNAEQRTFLSFESKISDLIITSMELLDNMEKMNGKLSEEELYNLALNVREEFATRSKVLSQIKVPEELQNNIQSSLETVKKDLSIGLTELEESMLCFAKYLAGRDQIVYDEYIQRKNTGFRYINGGLTSLSTVALQLNIPTSKSGSIKKAWKKHLK
;
A
#
# COMPACT_ATOMS: atom_id res chain seq x y z
N MET A 1 -42.45 7.42 50.60
CA MET A 1 -41.13 6.88 50.16
C MET A 1 -41.19 5.56 49.37
N VAL A 2 -42.39 5.04 49.01
CA VAL A 2 -42.54 3.75 48.28
C VAL A 2 -42.73 3.95 46.77
N TYR A 3 -43.35 5.06 46.35
CA TYR A 3 -43.62 5.33 44.92
C TYR A 3 -42.36 5.71 44.12
N ILE A 4 -41.43 6.48 44.69
CA ILE A 4 -40.19 6.89 44.01
C ILE A 4 -39.33 5.67 43.67
N LYS A 5 -39.31 4.64 44.53
CA LYS A 5 -38.57 3.39 44.27
C LYS A 5 -39.13 2.60 43.08
N LYS A 6 -40.45 2.58 42.85
CA LYS A 6 -41.06 1.85 41.73
C LYS A 6 -40.70 2.47 40.38
N TYR A 7 -40.68 3.80 40.28
CA TYR A 7 -40.35 4.48 39.02
C TYR A 7 -38.86 4.41 38.69
N VAL A 8 -37.97 4.45 39.69
CA VAL A 8 -36.52 4.30 39.47
C VAL A 8 -36.17 2.91 38.90
N VAL A 9 -36.84 1.85 39.38
CA VAL A 9 -36.60 0.48 38.89
C VAL A 9 -37.07 0.30 37.43
N ILE A 10 -38.21 0.91 37.06
CA ILE A 10 -38.74 0.88 35.68
C ILE A 10 -37.84 1.70 34.74
N LEU A 11 -37.36 2.86 35.19
CA LEU A 11 -36.46 3.69 34.39
C LEU A 11 -35.10 2.99 34.15
N LEU A 12 -34.57 2.31 35.17
CA LEU A 12 -33.30 1.58 35.09
C LEU A 12 -33.40 0.36 34.16
N SER A 13 -34.54 -0.33 34.15
CA SER A 13 -34.79 -1.48 33.27
C SER A 13 -35.02 -1.08 31.81
N CYS A 14 -35.62 0.09 31.54
CA CYS A 14 -35.67 0.67 30.20
C CYS A 14 -34.31 1.18 29.70
N LEU A 15 -33.45 1.71 30.57
CA LEU A 15 -32.09 2.11 30.19
C LEU A 15 -31.22 0.90 29.82
N LEU A 16 -31.36 -0.22 30.53
CA LEU A 16 -30.66 -1.47 30.23
C LEU A 16 -31.11 -2.09 28.90
N SER A 17 -32.39 -1.99 28.52
CA SER A 17 -32.89 -2.51 27.24
C SER A 17 -32.49 -1.65 26.03
N VAL A 18 -32.21 -0.36 26.21
CA VAL A 18 -31.66 0.52 25.15
C VAL A 18 -30.15 0.34 24.98
N ILE A 19 -29.43 -0.12 26.01
CA ILE A 19 -28.00 -0.43 25.92
C ILE A 19 -27.77 -1.81 25.26
N PHE A 20 -28.75 -2.70 25.33
CA PHE A 20 -28.59 -4.10 24.89
C PHE A 20 -28.60 -4.40 23.37
N PRO A 21 -28.93 -3.50 22.42
CA PRO A 21 -28.58 -3.74 21.03
C PRO A 21 -27.20 -3.17 20.66
N LEU A 22 -26.51 -2.41 21.53
CA LEU A 22 -25.24 -1.77 21.17
C LEU A 22 -24.00 -2.65 21.41
N THR A 23 -24.10 -3.75 22.16
CA THR A 23 -22.96 -4.65 22.43
C THR A 23 -22.88 -5.84 21.48
N ILE A 24 -23.83 -5.99 20.55
CA ILE A 24 -23.62 -6.78 19.33
C ILE A 24 -22.98 -5.91 18.24
N LEU A 25 -22.10 -4.98 18.63
CA LEU A 25 -20.95 -4.69 17.78
C LEU A 25 -20.08 -5.94 17.85
N ALA A 26 -20.47 -6.95 17.07
CA ALA A 26 -19.82 -8.25 17.02
C ALA A 26 -18.32 -8.02 16.91
N LYS A 27 -17.57 -8.46 17.93
CA LYS A 27 -16.16 -8.75 17.76
C LYS A 27 -16.11 -9.90 16.76
N THR A 28 -16.19 -9.58 15.47
CA THR A 28 -16.10 -10.58 14.41
C THR A 28 -14.71 -11.16 14.54
N GLU A 29 -14.61 -12.35 15.15
CA GLU A 29 -13.35 -13.08 15.14
C GLU A 29 -12.92 -13.22 13.70
N MET A 30 -11.70 -12.78 13.40
CA MET A 30 -11.20 -12.83 12.04
C MET A 30 -11.24 -14.26 11.53
N ASN A 31 -11.97 -14.47 10.44
CA ASN A 31 -12.06 -15.78 9.83
C ASN A 31 -10.71 -16.18 9.18
N ALA A 32 -10.62 -17.42 8.71
CA ALA A 32 -9.38 -17.92 8.10
C ALA A 32 -8.99 -17.12 6.85
N GLU A 33 -9.95 -16.82 5.97
CA GLU A 33 -9.72 -16.03 4.75
C GLU A 33 -9.15 -14.64 5.05
N GLN A 34 -9.70 -13.95 6.05
CA GLN A 34 -9.25 -12.63 6.49
C GLN A 34 -7.81 -12.67 7.02
N ARG A 35 -7.46 -13.69 7.80
CA ARG A 35 -6.07 -13.90 8.28
C ARG A 35 -5.11 -14.15 7.13
N THR A 36 -5.50 -15.02 6.19
CA THR A 36 -4.71 -15.35 5.01
C THR A 36 -4.47 -14.12 4.14
N PHE A 37 -5.51 -13.33 3.87
CA PHE A 37 -5.39 -12.07 3.16
C PHE A 37 -4.47 -11.08 3.88
N LEU A 38 -4.61 -10.88 5.20
CA LEU A 38 -3.78 -9.91 5.92
C LEU A 38 -2.30 -10.31 5.92
N SER A 39 -1.98 -11.61 5.95
CA SER A 39 -0.60 -12.09 5.78
C SER A 39 -0.05 -11.72 4.40
N PHE A 40 -0.84 -11.92 3.35
CA PHE A 40 -0.49 -11.51 2.00
C PHE A 40 -0.33 -9.98 1.89
N GLU A 41 -1.30 -9.21 2.38
CA GLU A 41 -1.28 -7.75 2.37
C GLU A 41 -0.03 -7.22 3.08
N SER A 42 0.39 -7.82 4.20
CA SER A 42 1.60 -7.36 4.90
C SER A 42 2.83 -7.53 4.04
N LYS A 43 3.03 -8.67 3.37
CA LYS A 43 4.20 -8.90 2.51
C LYS A 43 4.26 -7.86 1.38
N ILE A 44 3.13 -7.59 0.75
CA ILE A 44 3.02 -6.56 -0.30
C ILE A 44 3.31 -5.18 0.28
N SER A 45 2.68 -4.85 1.41
CA SER A 45 2.80 -3.57 2.09
C SER A 45 4.23 -3.24 2.47
N ASP A 46 4.94 -4.20 3.09
CA ASP A 46 6.30 -4.03 3.56
C ASP A 46 7.26 -3.80 2.37
N LEU A 47 7.04 -4.51 1.25
CA LEU A 47 7.80 -4.33 0.03
C LEU A 47 7.58 -2.94 -0.60
N ILE A 48 6.34 -2.46 -0.64
CA ILE A 48 6.03 -1.13 -1.17
C ILE A 48 6.56 -0.03 -0.25
N ILE A 49 6.41 -0.16 1.08
CA ILE A 49 6.94 0.82 2.04
C ILE A 49 8.46 0.98 1.87
N THR A 50 9.20 -0.13 1.84
CA THR A 50 10.65 -0.08 1.66
C THR A 50 11.07 0.45 0.28
N SER A 51 10.23 0.27 -0.75
CA SER A 51 10.43 0.91 -2.06
C SER A 51 10.29 2.42 -2.00
N MET A 52 9.33 2.92 -1.21
CA MET A 52 9.11 4.36 -1.00
C MET A 52 10.29 5.00 -0.28
N GLU A 53 10.82 4.31 0.73
CA GLU A 53 11.94 4.81 1.54
C GLU A 53 13.19 5.06 0.69
N LEU A 54 13.41 4.28 -0.37
CA LEU A 54 14.49 4.54 -1.33
C LEU A 54 14.34 5.89 -2.02
N LEU A 55 13.12 6.20 -2.48
CA LEU A 55 12.83 7.47 -3.14
C LEU A 55 12.96 8.63 -2.15
N ASP A 56 12.40 8.49 -0.95
CA ASP A 56 12.53 9.49 0.11
C ASP A 56 14.01 9.77 0.45
N ASN A 57 14.83 8.73 0.53
CA ASN A 57 16.25 8.87 0.81
C ASN A 57 16.99 9.54 -0.36
N MET A 58 16.65 9.20 -1.60
CA MET A 58 17.22 9.83 -2.78
C MET A 58 16.86 11.32 -2.86
N GLU A 59 15.59 11.68 -2.63
CA GLU A 59 15.14 13.07 -2.59
C GLU A 59 15.87 13.89 -1.51
N LYS A 60 16.11 13.31 -0.32
CA LYS A 60 16.87 13.97 0.77
C LYS A 60 18.34 14.19 0.46
N MET A 61 18.92 13.39 -0.43
CA MET A 61 20.32 13.44 -0.82
C MET A 61 20.55 14.28 -2.07
N ASN A 62 19.49 14.58 -2.83
CA ASN A 62 19.54 15.48 -3.96
C ASN A 62 20.04 16.88 -3.52
N GLY A 63 21.03 17.42 -4.24
CA GLY A 63 21.68 18.69 -3.91
C GLY A 63 22.69 18.63 -2.75
N LYS A 64 22.86 17.48 -2.08
CA LYS A 64 23.91 17.25 -1.07
C LYS A 64 25.07 16.41 -1.59
N LEU A 65 24.79 15.60 -2.62
CA LEU A 65 25.76 14.73 -3.27
C LEU A 65 26.37 15.42 -4.48
N SER A 66 27.60 15.03 -4.80
CA SER A 66 28.19 15.28 -6.12
C SER A 66 27.41 14.55 -7.21
N GLU A 67 27.64 14.93 -8.46
CA GLU A 67 26.95 14.33 -9.60
C GLU A 67 27.27 12.85 -9.76
N GLU A 68 28.53 12.46 -9.50
CA GLU A 68 28.98 11.06 -9.54
C GLU A 68 28.33 10.23 -8.44
N GLU A 69 28.25 10.75 -7.21
CA GLU A 69 27.57 10.07 -6.10
C GLU A 69 26.07 9.92 -6.38
N LEU A 70 25.43 10.94 -6.95
CA LEU A 70 24.02 10.88 -7.32
C LEU A 70 23.76 9.90 -8.48
N TYR A 71 24.68 9.82 -9.44
CA TYR A 71 24.63 8.83 -10.52
C TYR A 71 24.71 7.41 -9.97
N ASN A 72 25.69 7.14 -9.10
CA ASN A 72 25.85 5.82 -8.47
C ASN A 72 24.64 5.46 -7.58
N LEU A 73 24.09 6.44 -6.86
CA LEU A 73 22.87 6.26 -6.08
C LEU A 73 21.68 5.90 -6.98
N ALA A 74 21.51 6.58 -8.12
CA ALA A 74 20.44 6.28 -9.06
C ALA A 74 20.56 4.86 -9.62
N LEU A 75 21.77 4.40 -9.96
CA LEU A 75 22.01 3.03 -10.40
C LEU A 75 21.70 1.99 -9.31
N ASN A 76 22.06 2.27 -8.06
CA ASN A 76 21.74 1.39 -6.93
C ASN A 76 20.21 1.30 -6.71
N VAL A 77 19.52 2.45 -6.65
CA VAL A 77 18.06 2.50 -6.50
C VAL A 77 17.35 1.78 -7.66
N ARG A 78 17.89 1.87 -8.88
CA ARG A 78 17.42 1.07 -10.03
C ARG A 78 17.47 -0.43 -9.75
N GLU A 79 18.63 -0.96 -9.36
CA GLU A 79 18.80 -2.40 -9.09
C GLU A 79 17.88 -2.89 -7.96
N GLU A 80 17.69 -2.05 -6.96
CA GLU A 80 16.78 -2.25 -5.86
C GLU A 80 15.30 -2.31 -6.30
N PHE A 81 14.87 -1.47 -7.24
CA PHE A 81 13.54 -1.59 -7.85
C PHE A 81 13.37 -2.86 -8.67
N ALA A 82 14.38 -3.23 -9.47
CA ALA A 82 14.39 -4.47 -10.24
C ALA A 82 14.23 -5.69 -9.31
N THR A 83 14.99 -5.69 -8.22
CA THR A 83 14.96 -6.74 -7.19
C THR A 83 13.58 -6.83 -6.54
N ARG A 84 13.00 -5.71 -6.12
CA ARG A 84 11.67 -5.71 -5.51
C ARG A 84 10.56 -6.11 -6.49
N SER A 85 10.63 -5.68 -7.76
CA SER A 85 9.68 -6.14 -8.80
C SER A 85 9.74 -7.66 -8.96
N LYS A 86 10.95 -8.24 -8.98
CA LYS A 86 11.14 -9.69 -9.01
C LYS A 86 10.58 -10.38 -7.76
N VAL A 87 10.90 -9.90 -6.55
CA VAL A 87 10.36 -10.45 -5.30
C VAL A 87 8.84 -10.43 -5.30
N LEU A 88 8.23 -9.31 -5.72
CA LEU A 88 6.79 -9.16 -5.82
C LEU A 88 6.15 -10.21 -6.74
N SER A 89 6.75 -10.47 -7.90
CA SER A 89 6.26 -11.47 -8.86
C SER A 89 6.25 -12.89 -8.26
N GLN A 90 7.18 -13.18 -7.33
CA GLN A 90 7.33 -14.46 -6.66
C GLN A 90 6.40 -14.65 -5.45
N ILE A 91 5.78 -13.59 -4.93
CA ILE A 91 4.80 -13.72 -3.84
C ILE A 91 3.61 -14.52 -4.36
N LYS A 92 3.42 -15.73 -3.82
CA LYS A 92 2.27 -16.57 -4.18
C LYS A 92 0.98 -15.98 -3.62
N VAL A 93 -0.05 -15.92 -4.46
CA VAL A 93 -1.40 -15.65 -4.00
C VAL A 93 -1.90 -16.89 -3.23
N PRO A 94 -2.47 -16.72 -2.02
CA PRO A 94 -2.92 -17.87 -1.23
C PRO A 94 -4.06 -18.63 -1.91
N GLU A 95 -3.91 -19.95 -2.02
CA GLU A 95 -4.87 -20.85 -2.67
C GLU A 95 -6.14 -21.05 -1.83
N GLU A 96 -6.09 -20.73 -0.53
CA GLU A 96 -7.20 -20.84 0.42
C GLU A 96 -8.26 -19.73 0.25
N LEU A 97 -7.99 -18.72 -0.58
CA LEU A 97 -8.92 -17.64 -0.88
C LEU A 97 -9.87 -18.04 -2.01
N GLN A 98 -11.03 -17.40 -2.10
CA GLN A 98 -11.97 -17.63 -3.21
C GLN A 98 -11.35 -17.21 -4.57
N ASN A 99 -11.70 -17.92 -5.64
CA ASN A 99 -11.10 -17.72 -6.98
C ASN A 99 -11.17 -16.26 -7.49
N ASN A 100 -12.26 -15.55 -7.22
CA ASN A 100 -12.42 -14.13 -7.55
C ASN A 100 -11.44 -13.23 -6.78
N ILE A 101 -11.20 -13.53 -5.51
CA ILE A 101 -10.21 -12.85 -4.67
C ILE A 101 -8.81 -13.15 -5.18
N GLN A 102 -8.50 -14.42 -5.48
CA GLN A 102 -7.20 -14.80 -6.03
C GLN A 102 -6.89 -14.05 -7.33
N SER A 103 -7.83 -14.03 -8.28
CA SER A 103 -7.68 -13.29 -9.55
C SER A 103 -7.46 -11.79 -9.33
N SER A 104 -8.11 -11.21 -8.32
CA SER A 104 -7.93 -9.80 -7.97
C SER A 104 -6.53 -9.56 -7.39
N LEU A 105 -6.03 -10.46 -6.55
CA LEU A 105 -4.69 -10.37 -5.95
C LEU A 105 -3.57 -10.57 -6.99
N GLU A 106 -3.76 -11.43 -8.00
CA GLU A 106 -2.81 -11.52 -9.11
C GLU A 106 -2.76 -10.23 -9.93
N THR A 107 -3.91 -9.59 -10.13
CA THR A 107 -3.97 -8.26 -10.77
C THR A 107 -3.23 -7.22 -9.94
N VAL A 108 -3.42 -7.20 -8.62
CA VAL A 108 -2.68 -6.32 -7.70
C VAL A 108 -1.17 -6.51 -7.87
N LYS A 109 -0.67 -7.75 -7.82
CA LYS A 109 0.76 -8.03 -8.00
C LYS A 109 1.27 -7.54 -9.35
N LYS A 110 0.51 -7.78 -10.42
CA LYS A 110 0.87 -7.35 -11.77
C LYS A 110 1.00 -5.83 -11.86
N ASP A 111 0.00 -5.09 -11.37
CA ASP A 111 0.01 -3.63 -11.38
C ASP A 111 1.19 -3.07 -10.57
N LEU A 112 1.41 -3.60 -9.37
CA LEU A 112 2.53 -3.19 -8.52
C LEU A 112 3.89 -3.51 -9.18
N SER A 113 4.01 -4.64 -9.87
CA SER A 113 5.25 -5.05 -10.55
C SER A 113 5.56 -4.17 -11.76
N ILE A 114 4.53 -3.86 -12.57
CA ILE A 114 4.65 -2.85 -13.65
C ILE A 114 5.11 -1.52 -13.05
N GLY A 115 4.50 -1.12 -11.94
CA GLY A 115 4.85 0.11 -11.24
C GLY A 115 6.33 0.18 -10.83
N LEU A 116 6.86 -0.88 -10.22
CA LEU A 116 8.27 -0.95 -9.81
C LEU A 116 9.22 -1.01 -11.02
N THR A 117 8.84 -1.71 -12.10
CA THR A 117 9.63 -1.75 -13.34
C THR A 117 9.69 -0.38 -14.03
N GLU A 118 8.61 0.40 -14.03
CA GLU A 118 8.66 1.77 -14.55
C GLU A 118 9.52 2.68 -13.67
N LEU A 119 9.57 2.45 -12.35
CA LEU A 119 10.50 3.17 -11.47
C LEU A 119 11.95 2.76 -11.68
N GLU A 120 12.23 1.48 -11.97
CA GLU A 120 13.56 1.03 -12.39
C GLU A 120 14.01 1.80 -13.64
N GLU A 121 13.21 1.79 -14.70
CA GLU A 121 13.52 2.46 -15.96
C GLU A 121 13.63 3.98 -15.79
N SER A 122 12.80 4.57 -14.92
CA SER A 122 12.91 5.96 -14.52
C SER A 122 14.29 6.29 -13.93
N MET A 123 14.79 5.46 -13.01
CA MET A 123 16.12 5.65 -12.43
C MET A 123 17.25 5.48 -13.44
N LEU A 124 17.09 4.57 -14.42
CA LEU A 124 18.04 4.43 -15.53
C LEU A 124 18.11 5.71 -16.37
N CYS A 125 16.95 6.29 -16.74
CA CYS A 125 16.89 7.57 -17.44
C CYS A 125 17.54 8.67 -16.61
N PHE A 126 17.27 8.72 -15.30
CA PHE A 126 17.89 9.73 -14.44
C PHE A 126 19.42 9.62 -14.40
N ALA A 127 19.98 8.42 -14.27
CA ALA A 127 21.42 8.20 -14.34
C ALA A 127 22.01 8.65 -15.69
N LYS A 128 21.36 8.30 -16.81
CA LYS A 128 21.78 8.76 -18.16
C LYS A 128 21.74 10.28 -18.29
N TYR A 129 20.72 10.93 -17.72
CA TYR A 129 20.62 12.39 -17.69
C TYR A 129 21.77 13.01 -16.90
N LEU A 130 22.15 12.45 -15.75
CA LEU A 130 23.28 12.97 -14.96
C LEU A 130 24.60 12.91 -15.74
N ALA A 131 24.81 11.85 -16.54
CA ALA A 131 26.00 11.68 -17.35
C ALA A 131 26.04 12.56 -18.61
N GLY A 132 24.89 12.77 -19.27
CA GLY A 132 24.83 13.40 -20.60
C GLY A 132 24.16 14.78 -20.67
N ARG A 133 23.40 15.17 -19.64
CA ARG A 133 22.58 16.40 -19.59
C ARG A 133 21.59 16.55 -20.74
N ASP A 134 21.14 15.43 -21.30
CA ASP A 134 20.13 15.40 -22.36
C ASP A 134 18.73 15.61 -21.78
N GLN A 135 18.07 16.69 -22.20
CA GLN A 135 16.72 17.04 -21.76
C GLN A 135 15.69 15.97 -22.16
N ILE A 136 15.86 15.30 -23.30
CA ILE A 136 14.94 14.25 -23.76
C ILE A 136 14.94 13.09 -22.75
N VAL A 137 16.12 12.72 -22.27
CA VAL A 137 16.29 11.67 -21.26
C VAL A 137 15.71 12.09 -19.91
N TYR A 138 15.79 13.38 -19.57
CA TYR A 138 15.15 13.90 -18.35
C TYR A 138 13.61 13.84 -18.44
N ASP A 139 13.05 14.19 -19.60
CA ASP A 139 11.61 14.14 -19.82
C ASP A 139 11.10 12.68 -19.73
N GLU A 140 11.85 11.72 -20.29
CA GLU A 140 11.58 10.29 -20.13
C GLU A 140 11.63 9.84 -18.66
N TYR A 141 12.62 10.30 -17.89
CA TYR A 141 12.71 10.03 -16.45
C TYR A 141 11.41 10.45 -15.74
N ILE A 142 10.92 11.67 -15.99
CA ILE A 142 9.69 12.19 -15.39
C ILE A 142 8.47 11.37 -15.83
N GLN A 143 8.35 11.07 -17.12
CA GLN A 143 7.22 10.29 -17.65
C GLN A 143 7.15 8.89 -17.01
N ARG A 144 8.28 8.19 -16.96
CA ARG A 144 8.35 6.84 -16.37
C ARG A 144 8.10 6.87 -14.87
N LYS A 145 8.66 7.86 -14.16
CA LYS A 145 8.42 8.06 -12.72
C LYS A 145 6.91 8.16 -12.44
N ASN A 146 6.23 9.04 -13.16
CA ASN A 146 4.81 9.28 -13.01
C ASN A 146 3.97 8.05 -13.37
N THR A 147 4.38 7.32 -14.40
CA THR A 147 3.74 6.06 -14.80
C THR A 147 3.87 5.00 -13.71
N GLY A 148 5.07 4.81 -13.16
CA GLY A 148 5.33 3.92 -12.04
C GLY A 148 4.45 4.22 -10.83
N PHE A 149 4.37 5.50 -10.44
CA PHE A 149 3.51 5.92 -9.33
C PHE A 149 2.03 5.69 -9.57
N ARG A 150 1.54 5.89 -10.80
CA ARG A 150 0.14 5.62 -11.15
C ARG A 150 -0.20 4.14 -11.00
N TYR A 151 0.66 3.24 -11.50
CA TYR A 151 0.47 1.80 -11.37
C TYR A 151 0.51 1.34 -9.91
N ILE A 152 1.45 1.85 -9.11
CA ILE A 152 1.53 1.51 -7.68
C ILE A 152 0.27 1.96 -6.94
N ASN A 153 -0.19 3.19 -7.18
CA ASN A 153 -1.43 3.69 -6.60
C ASN A 153 -2.66 2.88 -7.06
N GLY A 154 -2.68 2.42 -8.31
CA GLY A 154 -3.69 1.50 -8.84
C GLY A 154 -3.71 0.17 -8.08
N GLY A 155 -2.57 -0.50 -8.00
CA GLY A 155 -2.42 -1.77 -7.27
C GLY A 155 -2.80 -1.68 -5.80
N LEU A 156 -2.38 -0.61 -5.10
CA LEU A 156 -2.77 -0.36 -3.70
C LEU A 156 -4.27 -0.10 -3.56
N THR A 157 -4.89 0.57 -4.54
CA THR A 157 -6.34 0.80 -4.53
C THR A 157 -7.09 -0.52 -4.67
N SER A 158 -6.69 -1.35 -5.64
CA SER A 158 -7.26 -2.68 -5.84
C SER A 158 -7.08 -3.57 -4.61
N LEU A 159 -5.92 -3.51 -3.94
CA LEU A 159 -5.67 -4.24 -2.69
C LEU A 159 -6.62 -3.80 -1.57
N SER A 160 -6.86 -2.49 -1.42
CA SER A 160 -7.87 -1.98 -0.48
C SER A 160 -9.28 -2.44 -0.83
N THR A 161 -9.63 -2.50 -2.13
CA THR A 161 -10.94 -3.01 -2.57
C THR A 161 -11.13 -4.48 -2.20
N VAL A 162 -10.10 -5.32 -2.34
CA VAL A 162 -10.15 -6.72 -1.90
C VAL A 162 -10.35 -6.81 -0.38
N ALA A 163 -9.66 -5.98 0.40
CA ALA A 163 -9.87 -5.92 1.85
C ALA A 163 -11.33 -5.60 2.22
N LEU A 164 -11.97 -4.67 1.49
CA LEU A 164 -13.38 -4.34 1.69
C LEU A 164 -14.30 -5.52 1.34
N GLN A 165 -14.03 -6.25 0.25
CA GLN A 165 -14.80 -7.45 -0.11
C GLN A 165 -14.74 -8.53 0.97
N LEU A 166 -13.62 -8.62 1.70
CA LEU A 166 -13.43 -9.53 2.82
C LEU A 166 -13.90 -8.96 4.17
N ASN A 167 -14.57 -7.81 4.19
CA ASN A 167 -15.03 -7.11 5.40
C ASN A 167 -13.90 -6.81 6.39
N ILE A 168 -12.71 -6.43 5.90
CA ILE A 168 -11.56 -6.09 6.74
C ILE A 168 -11.54 -4.57 6.98
N PRO A 169 -11.77 -4.10 8.22
CA PRO A 169 -12.00 -2.67 8.51
C PRO A 169 -10.73 -1.80 8.50
N THR A 170 -9.55 -2.38 8.70
CA THR A 170 -8.27 -1.65 8.74
C THR A 170 -7.23 -2.35 7.86
N SER A 171 -7.26 -2.06 6.56
CA SER A 171 -6.23 -2.51 5.63
C SER A 171 -5.01 -1.59 5.68
N LYS A 172 -3.79 -2.16 5.67
CA LYS A 172 -2.54 -1.38 5.67
C LYS A 172 -2.40 -0.55 4.39
N SER A 173 -2.94 -1.04 3.29
CA SER A 173 -2.91 -0.40 1.96
C SER A 173 -3.46 1.03 1.95
N GLY A 174 -4.48 1.34 2.75
CA GLY A 174 -5.05 2.70 2.83
C GLY A 174 -4.07 3.75 3.40
N SER A 175 -3.26 3.36 4.39
CA SER A 175 -2.23 4.23 4.98
C SER A 175 -1.05 4.41 4.04
N ILE A 176 -0.63 3.34 3.37
CA ILE A 176 0.47 3.37 2.39
C ILE A 176 0.11 4.27 1.21
N LYS A 177 -1.13 4.17 0.71
CA LYS A 177 -1.63 5.04 -0.36
C LYS A 177 -1.52 6.52 0.00
N LYS A 178 -1.79 6.91 1.25
CA LYS A 178 -1.65 8.30 1.69
C LYS A 178 -0.20 8.76 1.68
N ALA A 179 0.73 7.89 2.07
CA ALA A 179 2.16 8.19 2.00
C ALA A 179 2.64 8.29 0.55
N TRP A 180 2.23 7.33 -0.29
CA TRP A 180 2.60 7.25 -1.70
C TRP A 180 2.12 8.44 -2.53
N LYS A 181 0.92 8.96 -2.23
CA LYS A 181 0.34 10.13 -2.92
C LYS A 181 1.20 11.40 -2.83
N LYS A 182 2.14 11.49 -1.88
CA LYS A 182 3.02 12.65 -1.76
C LYS A 182 3.94 12.80 -2.97
N HIS A 183 4.30 11.71 -3.64
CA HIS A 183 5.19 11.69 -4.80
C HIS A 183 4.45 11.87 -6.15
N LEU A 184 3.12 11.95 -6.15
CA LEU A 184 2.29 12.18 -7.34
C LEU A 184 2.08 13.67 -7.67
N LYS A 185 2.68 14.59 -6.91
CA LYS A 185 2.53 16.04 -7.07
C LYS A 185 3.63 16.64 -7.94
#